data_AF-A0A918APU4-F1
#
_entry.id   AF-A0A918APU4-F1
#
_cell.length_a   1.000
_cell.length_b   1.000
_cell.length_c   1.000
_cell.angle_alpha   90.00
_cell.angle_beta   90.00
_cell.angle_gamma   90.00
#
_symmetry.space_group_name_H-M   'P 1'
#
loop_
_entity.id
_entity.type
_entity.pdbx_description
1 polymer ?
#
loop_
_entity_poly.entity_id
_entity_poly.type
_entity_poly.pdbx_seq_one_letter_code
_entity_poly.pdbx_strand_id
1 'polypeptide(L)'
;MAEVPGALNAWAPEMFVDDGGVCHLIWSSVVDPRPDDERDWHHTAQEQRIWHARTEDFETFSEPALFFDPGHPVIDATVLRDDGRFVMAYKDERGDNDPATPHKNILLTTFTEPGGRFTPPIGPVTPPLVEGPSLFRRGEERVLIFDHYAEGGYGALATRDFVSWEPAAVSLPAGMRHASVVELP
;
A
#
# COMPACT_ATOMS: atom_id res chain seq x y z
N MET A 1 -1.66 2.72 -16.64
CA MET A 1 -1.11 4.08 -16.38
C MET A 1 -0.68 4.85 -17.61
N ALA A 2 -0.17 4.23 -18.68
CA ALA A 2 0.27 4.96 -19.89
C ALA A 2 -0.82 5.85 -20.53
N GLU A 3 -2.10 5.48 -20.36
CA GLU A 3 -3.26 6.23 -20.86
C GLU A 3 -3.77 7.32 -19.90
N VAL A 4 -3.19 7.45 -18.71
CA VAL A 4 -3.52 8.52 -17.75
C VAL A 4 -2.55 9.68 -18.00
N PRO A 5 -3.00 10.82 -18.57
CA PRO A 5 -2.14 11.97 -18.78
C PRO A 5 -1.54 12.44 -17.46
N GLY A 6 -0.24 12.72 -17.44
CA GLY A 6 0.46 13.13 -16.22
C GLY A 6 1.02 12.00 -15.38
N ALA A 7 0.68 10.75 -15.66
CA ALA A 7 1.22 9.61 -14.92
C ALA A 7 2.72 9.42 -15.18
N LEU A 8 3.48 9.34 -14.09
CA LEU A 8 4.92 9.11 -14.12
C LEU A 8 5.30 7.64 -13.96
N ASN A 9 4.52 6.90 -13.19
CA ASN A 9 4.91 5.57 -12.75
C ASN A 9 3.70 4.67 -12.45
N ALA A 10 3.99 3.40 -12.26
CA ALA A 10 3.11 2.44 -11.59
C ALA A 10 4.02 1.58 -10.71
N TRP A 11 4.11 1.92 -9.42
CA TRP A 11 5.04 1.29 -8.49
C TRP A 11 4.31 0.35 -7.52
N ALA A 12 5.00 -0.72 -7.14
CA ALA A 12 4.57 -1.71 -6.16
C ALA A 12 3.10 -2.16 -6.39
N PRO A 13 2.79 -2.76 -7.54
CA PRO A 13 1.45 -3.26 -7.78
C PRO A 13 1.12 -4.41 -6.82
N GLU A 14 -0.05 -4.33 -6.22
CA GLU A 14 -0.64 -5.33 -5.32
C GLU A 14 -2.06 -5.67 -5.79
N MET A 15 -2.64 -6.74 -5.26
CA MET A 15 -4.00 -7.14 -5.62
C MET A 15 -4.81 -7.61 -4.42
N PHE A 16 -6.10 -7.30 -4.44
CA PHE A 16 -7.09 -7.96 -3.60
C PHE A 16 -8.36 -8.29 -4.38
N VAL A 17 -9.13 -9.25 -3.88
CA VAL A 17 -10.41 -9.66 -4.47
C VAL A 17 -11.54 -9.17 -3.56
N ASP A 18 -12.58 -8.60 -4.16
CA ASP A 18 -13.76 -8.16 -3.42
C ASP A 18 -14.79 -9.28 -3.19
N ASP A 19 -15.85 -8.98 -2.43
CA ASP A 19 -16.90 -9.96 -2.10
C ASP A 19 -17.69 -10.44 -3.33
N GLY A 20 -17.59 -9.74 -4.46
CA GLY A 20 -18.17 -10.12 -5.74
C GLY A 20 -17.25 -10.99 -6.61
N GLY A 21 -16.00 -11.21 -6.18
CA GLY A 21 -15.01 -11.94 -6.96
C GLY A 21 -14.24 -11.08 -7.96
N VAL A 22 -14.43 -9.76 -7.97
CA VAL A 22 -13.69 -8.85 -8.85
C VAL A 22 -12.30 -8.61 -8.28
N CYS A 23 -11.28 -8.75 -9.10
CA CYS A 23 -9.90 -8.44 -8.74
C CYS A 23 -9.66 -6.94 -8.87
N HIS A 24 -9.11 -6.32 -7.81
CA HIS A 24 -8.67 -4.93 -7.78
C HIS A 24 -7.15 -4.93 -7.73
N LEU A 25 -6.53 -4.45 -8.82
CA LEU A 25 -5.10 -4.15 -8.86
C LEU A 25 -4.89 -2.74 -8.33
N ILE A 26 -4.01 -2.58 -7.35
CA ILE A 26 -3.66 -1.28 -6.75
C ILE A 26 -2.16 -0.99 -6.93
N TRP A 27 -1.78 0.27 -7.09
CA TRP A 27 -0.37 0.68 -7.20
C TRP A 27 -0.19 2.14 -6.80
N SER A 28 1.06 2.53 -6.56
CA SER A 28 1.43 3.93 -6.31
C SER A 28 1.73 4.64 -7.63
N SER A 29 1.18 5.83 -7.83
CA SER A 29 1.54 6.71 -8.95
C SER A 29 1.58 8.18 -8.56
N VAL A 30 2.57 8.91 -9.07
CA VAL A 30 2.47 10.36 -9.25
C VAL A 30 1.67 10.62 -10.53
N VAL A 31 0.73 11.56 -10.47
CA VAL A 31 0.02 12.08 -11.63
C VAL A 31 0.07 13.61 -11.58
N ASP A 32 0.80 14.20 -12.51
CA ASP A 32 0.91 15.66 -12.63
C ASP A 32 -0.21 16.20 -13.52
N PRO A 33 -1.18 16.96 -12.97
CA PRO A 33 -2.34 17.42 -13.72
C PRO A 33 -2.02 18.54 -14.72
N ARG A 34 -0.80 19.09 -14.71
CA ARG A 34 -0.39 20.15 -15.65
C ARG A 34 -0.37 19.66 -17.10
N PRO A 35 -0.55 20.53 -18.09
CA PRO A 35 -0.31 20.22 -19.51
C PRO A 35 1.11 19.69 -19.76
N ASP A 36 1.27 18.81 -20.75
CA ASP A 36 2.55 18.12 -21.04
C ASP A 36 3.74 19.07 -21.24
N ASP A 37 3.52 20.23 -21.87
CA ASP A 37 4.53 21.26 -22.14
C ASP A 37 4.93 22.09 -20.91
N GLU A 38 4.16 21.99 -19.82
CA GLU A 38 4.42 22.64 -18.53
C GLU A 38 5.02 21.68 -17.47
N ARG A 39 5.12 20.38 -17.79
CA ARG A 39 5.67 19.38 -16.86
C ARG A 39 7.19 19.37 -16.88
N ASP A 40 7.77 19.52 -15.69
CA ASP A 40 9.19 19.28 -15.46
C ASP A 40 9.37 17.91 -14.80
N TRP A 41 9.52 16.87 -15.62
CA TRP A 41 9.68 15.50 -15.15
C TRP A 41 10.96 15.29 -14.34
N HIS A 42 11.96 16.17 -14.47
CA HIS A 42 13.19 16.08 -13.66
C HIS A 42 13.00 16.61 -12.24
N HIS A 43 12.04 17.52 -12.04
CA HIS A 43 11.78 18.16 -10.75
C HIS A 43 10.34 17.94 -10.25
N THR A 44 9.65 16.92 -10.75
CA THR A 44 8.31 16.59 -10.27
C THR A 44 8.39 16.03 -8.84
N ALA A 45 7.63 16.63 -7.92
CA ALA A 45 7.52 16.15 -6.56
C ALA A 45 6.92 14.74 -6.52
N GLN A 46 7.39 13.90 -5.60
CA GLN A 46 6.93 12.51 -5.43
C GLN A 46 5.60 12.44 -4.67
N GLU A 47 4.59 13.17 -5.17
CA GLU A 47 3.24 13.28 -4.61
C GLU A 47 2.37 12.08 -5.02
N GLN A 48 2.79 10.90 -4.57
CA GLN A 48 2.16 9.64 -4.93
C GLN A 48 0.76 9.51 -4.28
N ARG A 49 -0.14 8.84 -4.98
CA ARG A 49 -1.44 8.35 -4.47
C ARG A 49 -1.60 6.89 -4.86
N ILE A 50 -2.55 6.20 -4.23
CA ILE A 50 -2.89 4.83 -4.63
C ILE A 50 -3.95 4.89 -5.72
N TRP A 51 -3.64 4.28 -6.84
CA TRP A 51 -4.51 4.11 -8.01
C TRP A 51 -4.94 2.66 -8.13
N HIS A 52 -6.01 2.41 -8.88
CA HIS A 52 -6.45 1.06 -9.15
C HIS A 52 -7.04 0.85 -10.54
N ALA A 53 -7.13 -0.41 -10.92
CA ALA A 53 -7.96 -0.91 -12.02
C ALA A 53 -8.57 -2.25 -11.61
N ARG A 54 -9.70 -2.57 -12.23
CA ARG A 54 -10.48 -3.78 -11.93
C ARG A 54 -10.38 -4.75 -13.09
N THR A 55 -10.40 -6.04 -12.78
CA THR A 55 -10.47 -7.11 -13.77
C THR A 55 -11.21 -8.32 -13.19
N GLU A 56 -11.87 -9.08 -14.06
CA GLU A 56 -12.48 -10.37 -13.72
C GLU A 56 -11.69 -11.54 -14.34
N ASP A 57 -10.82 -11.27 -15.31
CA ASP A 57 -10.20 -12.28 -16.18
C ASP A 57 -8.69 -12.07 -16.42
N PHE A 58 -8.11 -10.97 -15.95
CA PHE A 58 -6.74 -10.52 -16.24
C PHE A 58 -6.43 -10.29 -17.73
N GLU A 59 -7.45 -10.23 -18.58
CA GLU A 59 -7.35 -9.90 -20.00
C GLU A 59 -7.93 -8.51 -20.26
N THR A 60 -9.05 -8.20 -19.60
CA THR A 60 -9.75 -6.93 -19.69
C THR A 60 -9.63 -6.18 -18.36
N PHE A 61 -9.34 -4.88 -18.46
CA PHE A 61 -9.15 -4.00 -17.31
C PHE A 61 -10.05 -2.79 -17.43
N SER A 62 -10.60 -2.33 -16.30
CA SER A 62 -11.23 -1.02 -16.24
C SER A 62 -10.21 0.09 -16.51
N GLU A 63 -10.70 1.27 -16.87
CA GLU A 63 -9.86 2.47 -16.86
C GLU A 63 -9.24 2.67 -15.45
N PRO A 64 -7.97 3.11 -15.36
CA PRO A 64 -7.36 3.45 -14.09
C PRO A 64 -8.09 4.58 -13.37
N ALA A 65 -8.30 4.44 -12.07
CA ALA A 65 -8.92 5.45 -11.24
C ALA A 65 -8.18 5.63 -9.91
N LEU A 66 -8.36 6.80 -9.29
CA LEU A 66 -7.84 7.08 -7.97
C LEU A 66 -8.54 6.17 -6.94
N PHE A 67 -7.77 5.37 -6.21
CA PHE A 67 -8.30 4.46 -5.19
C PHE A 67 -8.26 5.08 -3.80
N PHE A 68 -7.13 5.68 -3.42
CA PHE A 68 -6.96 6.26 -2.10
C PHE A 68 -6.10 7.52 -2.14
N ASP A 69 -6.68 8.60 -1.59
CA ASP A 69 -6.05 9.89 -1.39
C ASP A 69 -6.41 10.45 0.00
N PRO A 70 -5.50 10.38 0.98
CA PRO A 70 -5.71 10.96 2.30
C PRO A 70 -5.36 12.46 2.37
N GLY A 71 -5.05 13.11 1.24
CA GLY A 71 -4.62 14.50 1.15
C GLY A 71 -3.11 14.71 1.32
N HIS A 72 -2.31 13.64 1.30
CA HIS A 72 -0.85 13.68 1.41
C HIS A 72 -0.19 12.51 0.66
N PRO A 73 1.14 12.56 0.38
CA PRO A 73 1.87 11.46 -0.23
C PRO A 73 1.70 10.15 0.52
N VAL A 74 1.37 9.10 -0.24
CA VAL A 74 1.34 7.71 0.23
C VAL A 74 1.87 6.81 -0.87
N ILE A 75 2.55 5.74 -0.46
CA ILE A 75 2.98 4.66 -1.35
C ILE A 75 2.71 3.30 -0.71
N ASP A 76 2.97 2.25 -1.48
CA ASP A 76 3.05 0.86 -1.05
C ASP A 76 1.84 0.42 -0.22
N ALA A 77 0.76 0.03 -0.90
CA ALA A 77 -0.48 -0.37 -0.25
C ALA A 77 -0.76 -1.85 -0.43
N THR A 78 -1.21 -2.50 0.64
CA THR A 78 -1.70 -3.89 0.66
C THR A 78 -3.07 -3.90 1.31
N VAL A 79 -3.96 -4.78 0.83
CA VAL A 79 -5.33 -4.88 1.34
C VAL A 79 -5.63 -6.30 1.79
N LEU A 80 -6.11 -6.44 3.02
CA LEU A 80 -6.59 -7.71 3.58
C LEU A 80 -8.10 -7.66 3.78
N ARG A 81 -8.82 -8.66 3.26
CA ARG A 81 -10.22 -8.91 3.62
C ARG A 81 -10.30 -9.53 5.01
N ASP A 82 -11.00 -8.86 5.92
CA ASP A 82 -11.11 -9.27 7.32
C ASP A 82 -12.49 -8.95 7.92
N ASP A 83 -13.17 -9.95 8.50
CA ASP A 83 -14.40 -9.82 9.29
C ASP A 83 -15.42 -8.79 8.75
N GLY A 84 -15.93 -9.02 7.54
CA GLY A 84 -16.93 -8.12 6.92
C GLY A 84 -16.41 -6.80 6.32
N ARG A 85 -15.12 -6.46 6.48
CA ARG A 85 -14.49 -5.26 5.91
C ARG A 85 -13.17 -5.56 5.19
N PHE A 86 -12.57 -4.52 4.63
CA PHE A 86 -11.19 -4.50 4.15
C PHE A 86 -10.33 -3.64 5.07
N VAL A 87 -9.12 -4.11 5.34
CA VAL A 87 -8.08 -3.37 6.06
C VAL A 87 -6.95 -3.12 5.08
N MET A 88 -6.64 -1.85 4.83
CA MET A 88 -5.51 -1.46 4.01
C MET A 88 -4.38 -0.97 4.89
N ALA A 89 -3.19 -1.55 4.71
CA ALA A 89 -1.95 -0.99 5.22
C ALA A 89 -1.26 -0.22 4.11
N TYR A 90 -0.69 0.95 4.42
CA TYR A 90 -0.01 1.81 3.47
C TYR A 90 1.10 2.61 4.14
N LYS A 91 2.13 2.99 3.37
CA LYS A 91 3.21 3.86 3.87
C LYS A 91 2.81 5.33 3.79
N ASP A 92 3.01 6.04 4.89
CA ASP A 92 2.96 7.51 4.93
C ASP A 92 4.28 8.09 4.41
N GLU A 93 4.27 8.67 3.20
CA GLU A 93 5.48 9.10 2.51
C GLU A 93 5.87 10.56 2.79
N ARG A 94 5.22 11.22 3.75
CA ARG A 94 5.55 12.59 4.15
C ARG A 94 6.96 12.72 4.76
N GLY A 95 7.52 13.91 4.61
CA GLY A 95 8.80 14.29 5.23
C GLY A 95 10.02 13.63 4.60
N ASP A 96 11.15 13.80 5.27
CA ASP A 96 12.46 13.33 4.81
C ASP A 96 12.78 11.93 5.35
N ASN A 97 13.75 11.26 4.72
CA ASN A 97 14.30 9.97 5.17
C ASN A 97 15.22 10.16 6.40
N ASP A 98 14.65 10.65 7.49
CA ASP A 98 15.30 10.88 8.77
C ASP A 98 14.55 10.11 9.88
N PRO A 99 15.24 9.39 10.78
CA PRO A 99 14.58 8.68 11.88
C PRO A 99 13.74 9.57 12.82
N ALA A 100 13.99 10.88 12.85
CA ALA A 100 13.23 11.85 13.62
C ALA A 100 11.95 12.35 12.91
N THR A 101 11.75 12.01 11.63
CA THR A 101 10.53 12.34 10.90
C THR A 101 9.33 11.63 11.54
N PRO A 102 8.22 12.32 11.86
CA PRO A 102 7.03 11.70 12.46
C PRO A 102 6.19 10.84 11.49
N HIS A 103 6.72 10.56 10.30
CA HIS A 103 6.10 9.88 9.15
C HIS A 103 7.03 8.74 8.66
N LYS A 104 6.97 8.34 7.38
CA LYS A 104 7.75 7.20 6.84
C LYS A 104 7.46 5.87 7.54
N ASN A 105 6.27 5.73 8.08
CA ASN A 105 5.79 4.55 8.81
C ASN A 105 4.55 3.97 8.11
N ILE A 106 4.14 2.77 8.54
CA ILE A 106 2.92 2.13 8.04
C ILE A 106 1.73 2.56 8.90
N LEU A 107 0.68 3.02 8.23
CA LEU A 107 -0.63 3.31 8.78
C LEU A 107 -1.65 2.31 8.25
N LEU A 108 -2.80 2.21 8.92
CA LEU A 108 -3.94 1.45 8.45
C LEU A 108 -5.12 2.37 8.16
N THR A 109 -5.98 1.94 7.25
CA THR A 109 -7.35 2.44 7.12
C THR A 109 -8.28 1.27 6.79
N THR A 110 -9.57 1.48 6.94
CA THR A 110 -10.58 0.46 6.65
C THR A 110 -11.65 0.99 5.72
N PHE A 111 -12.27 0.10 4.97
CA PHE A 111 -13.41 0.36 4.11
C PHE A 111 -14.24 -0.91 3.93
N THR A 112 -15.49 -0.77 3.49
CA THR A 112 -16.39 -1.90 3.21
C THR A 112 -16.62 -2.09 1.72
N GLU A 113 -16.52 -1.02 0.93
CA GLU A 113 -16.72 -1.03 -0.52
C GLU A 113 -15.44 -0.52 -1.20
N PRO A 114 -14.83 -1.28 -2.13
CA PRO A 114 -13.63 -0.83 -2.85
C PRO A 114 -13.86 0.49 -3.59
N GLY A 115 -13.03 1.50 -3.29
CA GLY A 115 -13.18 2.86 -3.82
C GLY A 115 -14.27 3.70 -3.13
N GLY A 116 -14.90 3.15 -2.08
CA GLY A 116 -15.85 3.85 -1.23
C GLY A 116 -15.17 4.73 -0.17
N ARG A 117 -15.87 4.97 0.94
CA ARG A 117 -15.36 5.81 2.02
C ARG A 117 -14.37 5.04 2.90
N PHE A 118 -13.17 5.59 3.02
CA PHE A 118 -12.15 5.14 3.96
C PHE A 118 -12.36 5.75 5.36
N THR A 119 -11.98 5.01 6.41
CA THR A 119 -11.93 5.55 7.78
C THR A 119 -10.71 6.47 7.96
N PRO A 120 -10.69 7.32 9.01
CA PRO A 120 -9.47 8.00 9.41
C PRO A 120 -8.31 7.01 9.62
N PRO A 121 -7.05 7.45 9.44
CA PRO A 121 -5.88 6.61 9.67
C PRO A 121 -5.81 6.05 11.10
N ILE A 122 -5.35 4.81 11.22
CA ILE A 122 -5.06 4.11 12.47
C ILE A 122 -3.56 3.84 12.50
N GLY A 123 -2.90 4.13 13.62
CA GLY A 123 -1.46 3.93 13.79
C GLY A 123 -0.73 5.18 14.30
N PRO A 124 0.60 5.26 14.12
CA PRO A 124 1.46 4.36 13.33
C PRO A 124 1.52 2.92 13.88
N VAL A 125 1.61 1.94 12.98
CA VAL A 125 1.80 0.52 13.34
C VAL A 125 3.29 0.20 13.53
N THR A 126 4.15 0.88 12.78
CA THR A 126 5.59 0.62 12.72
C THR A 126 6.38 1.84 13.19
N PRO A 127 7.68 1.69 13.51
CA PRO A 127 8.61 2.82 13.51
C PRO A 127 8.70 3.49 12.12
N PRO A 128 9.31 4.69 12.02
CA PRO A 128 9.61 5.32 10.74
C PRO A 128 10.70 4.56 9.96
N LEU A 129 10.92 4.98 8.71
CA LEU A 129 11.89 4.43 7.76
C LEU A 129 11.62 2.96 7.38
N VAL A 130 10.35 2.63 7.16
CA VAL A 130 9.92 1.33 6.64
C VAL A 130 9.00 1.48 5.44
N GLU A 131 8.92 0.45 4.60
CA GLU A 131 8.07 0.43 3.41
C GLU A 131 7.65 -0.98 3.00
N GLY A 132 6.94 -1.10 1.87
CA GLY A 132 6.47 -2.38 1.34
C GLY A 132 5.71 -3.24 2.34
N PRO A 133 4.61 -2.74 2.94
CA PRO A 133 3.80 -3.53 3.84
C PRO A 133 3.16 -4.70 3.07
N SER A 134 3.20 -5.90 3.65
CA SER A 134 2.36 -7.02 3.22
C SER A 134 1.59 -7.56 4.42
N LEU A 135 0.25 -7.53 4.33
CA LEU A 135 -0.67 -7.84 5.42
C LEU A 135 -1.47 -9.10 5.08
N PHE A 136 -1.29 -10.16 5.88
CA PHE A 136 -1.88 -11.47 5.60
C PHE A 136 -2.35 -12.16 6.88
N ARG A 137 -3.16 -13.21 6.73
CA ARG A 137 -3.65 -14.01 7.86
C ARG A 137 -2.69 -15.16 8.15
N ARG A 138 -2.45 -15.43 9.44
CA ARG A 138 -1.70 -16.61 9.91
C ARG A 138 -2.40 -17.20 11.12
N GLY A 139 -3.20 -18.24 10.89
CA GLY A 139 -4.10 -18.77 11.91
C GLY A 139 -5.11 -17.71 12.35
N GLU A 140 -5.16 -17.42 13.64
CA GLU A 140 -6.05 -16.40 14.22
C GLU A 140 -5.46 -14.97 14.19
N GLU A 141 -4.18 -14.86 13.83
CA GLU A 141 -3.46 -13.59 13.79
C GLU A 141 -3.48 -12.99 12.37
N ARG A 142 -3.31 -11.67 12.33
CA ARG A 142 -2.98 -10.92 11.12
C ARG A 142 -1.55 -10.46 11.26
N VAL A 143 -0.73 -10.77 10.28
CA VAL A 143 0.71 -10.49 10.28
C VAL A 143 0.98 -9.43 9.23
N LEU A 144 1.72 -8.39 9.63
CA LEU A 144 2.26 -7.36 8.79
C LEU A 144 3.77 -7.54 8.70
N ILE A 145 4.29 -7.77 7.50
CA ILE A 145 5.74 -7.66 7.22
C ILE A 145 6.04 -6.36 6.49
N PHE A 146 7.24 -5.81 6.69
CA PHE A 146 7.67 -4.55 6.08
C PHE A 146 9.20 -4.50 5.96
N ASP A 147 9.71 -3.80 4.95
CA ASP A 147 11.14 -3.63 4.65
C ASP A 147 11.70 -2.41 5.40
N HIS A 148 12.79 -2.59 6.12
CA HIS A 148 13.63 -1.50 6.61
C HIS A 148 14.53 -1.01 5.47
N TYR A 149 13.99 -0.22 4.55
CA TYR A 149 14.71 0.18 3.32
C TYR A 149 16.06 0.86 3.60
N ALA A 150 16.17 1.62 4.69
CA ALA A 150 17.38 2.35 5.07
C ALA A 150 18.45 1.46 5.73
N GLU A 151 18.06 0.55 6.61
CA GLU A 151 18.99 -0.28 7.41
C GLU A 151 19.21 -1.69 6.83
N GLY A 152 18.32 -2.12 5.93
CA GLY A 152 18.27 -3.48 5.41
C GLY A 152 17.53 -4.45 6.34
N GLY A 153 16.81 -5.40 5.74
CA GLY A 153 16.11 -6.45 6.47
C GLY A 153 14.62 -6.18 6.65
N TYR A 154 13.95 -7.12 7.31
CA TYR A 154 12.50 -7.14 7.41
C TYR A 154 12.03 -7.15 8.85
N GLY A 155 11.04 -6.30 9.13
CA GLY A 155 10.25 -6.36 10.35
C GLY A 155 8.99 -7.19 10.15
N ALA A 156 8.47 -7.74 11.25
CA ALA A 156 7.19 -8.43 11.26
C ALA A 156 6.47 -8.16 12.57
N LEU A 157 5.20 -7.79 12.48
CA LEU A 157 4.31 -7.59 13.61
C LEU A 157 3.04 -8.43 13.42
N ALA A 158 2.47 -8.94 14.50
CA ALA A 158 1.19 -9.64 14.50
C ALA A 158 0.18 -8.92 15.39
N THR A 159 -1.09 -9.04 15.01
CA THR A 159 -2.23 -8.51 15.75
C THR A 159 -3.42 -9.46 15.70
N ARG A 160 -4.34 -9.30 16.65
CA ARG A 160 -5.66 -9.94 16.65
C ARG A 160 -6.81 -8.94 16.55
N ASP A 161 -6.53 -7.65 16.70
CA ASP A 161 -7.53 -6.57 16.80
C ASP A 161 -7.22 -5.33 15.95
N PHE A 162 -6.06 -5.30 15.26
CA PHE A 162 -5.50 -4.15 14.52
C PHE A 162 -5.17 -2.92 15.39
N VAL A 163 -5.18 -3.07 16.71
CA VAL A 163 -4.86 -2.01 17.68
C VAL A 163 -3.56 -2.34 18.39
N SER A 164 -3.45 -3.57 18.90
CA SER A 164 -2.29 -4.06 19.63
C SER A 164 -1.42 -4.91 18.70
N TRP A 165 -0.13 -4.58 18.64
CA TRP A 165 0.82 -5.23 17.75
C TRP A 165 2.03 -5.74 18.51
N GLU A 166 2.43 -6.98 18.23
CA GLU A 166 3.58 -7.64 18.86
C GLU A 166 4.55 -8.18 17.81
N PRO A 167 5.87 -8.24 18.08
CA PRO A 167 6.83 -8.85 17.17
C PRO A 167 6.43 -10.27 16.76
N ALA A 168 6.42 -10.53 15.46
CA ALA A 168 6.09 -11.83 14.90
C ALA A 168 7.36 -12.53 14.39
N ALA A 169 7.51 -13.82 14.69
CA ALA A 169 8.53 -14.63 14.03
C ALA A 169 8.13 -14.89 12.58
N VAL A 170 9.02 -14.58 11.64
CA VAL A 170 8.89 -14.92 10.21
C VAL A 170 10.22 -15.45 9.69
N SER A 171 10.18 -16.41 8.77
CA SER A 171 11.36 -16.87 8.05
C SER A 171 11.25 -16.37 6.62
N LEU A 172 12.17 -15.49 6.23
CA LEU A 172 12.15 -14.82 4.94
C LEU A 172 13.40 -15.19 4.13
N PRO A 173 13.30 -15.27 2.79
CA PRO A 173 14.46 -15.46 1.93
C PRO A 173 15.53 -14.38 2.14
N ALA A 174 16.80 -14.77 2.06
CA ALA A 174 17.90 -13.83 2.18
C ALA A 174 17.90 -12.82 1.01
N GLY A 175 18.15 -11.54 1.32
CA GLY A 175 18.23 -10.47 0.32
C GLY A 175 16.89 -10.00 -0.24
N MET A 176 15.77 -10.46 0.34
CA MET A 176 14.44 -9.96 -0.03
C MET A 176 14.34 -8.45 0.24
N ARG A 177 13.58 -7.78 -0.62
CA ARG A 177 13.06 -6.39 -0.54
C ARG A 177 11.57 -6.46 -0.86
N HIS A 178 10.87 -5.32 -0.88
CA HIS A 178 9.42 -5.19 -1.05
C HIS A 178 8.75 -6.44 -1.66
N ALA A 179 7.91 -7.13 -0.87
CA ALA A 179 7.39 -8.45 -1.16
C ALA A 179 5.86 -8.52 -0.94
N SER A 180 5.23 -9.48 -1.61
CA SER A 180 3.83 -9.87 -1.41
C SER A 180 3.76 -11.31 -0.88
N VAL A 181 2.71 -11.63 -0.13
CA VAL A 181 2.47 -12.97 0.42
C VAL A 181 1.28 -13.61 -0.28
N VAL A 182 1.48 -14.81 -0.83
CA VAL A 182 0.43 -15.62 -1.43
C VAL A 182 0.19 -16.86 -0.57
N GLU A 183 -1.05 -17.08 -0.18
CA GLU A 183 -1.48 -18.32 0.48
C GLU A 183 -1.72 -19.40 -0.58
N LEU A 184 -1.09 -20.55 -0.40
CA LEU A 184 -1.24 -21.71 -1.29
C LEU A 184 -2.21 -22.72 -0.66
N PRO A 185 -3.06 -23.40 -1.45
CA PRO A 185 -3.97 -24.44 -0.98
C PRO A 185 -3.26 -25.70 -0.48
#